data_AF-A0A6C8YGJ7-F1
#
_entry.id   AF-A0A6C8YGJ7-F1
#
_cell.length_a   1.000
_cell.length_b   1.000
_cell.length_c   1.000
_cell.angle_alpha   90.00
_cell.angle_beta   90.00
_cell.angle_gamma   90.00
#
_symmetry.space_group_name_H-M   'P 1'
#
loop_
_entity.id
_entity.type
_entity.pdbx_description
1 polymer ?
#
loop_
_entity_poly.entity_id
_entity_poly.type
_entity_poly.pdbx_seq_one_letter_code
_entity_poly.pdbx_strand_id
1 'polypeptide(L)'
;PKSNKPNVLQIALQTRIKLFYRPKAIVQAPGAVWQDKLVLHPQVGGYRIENPTPYYITVIGIGGTAEQAEKGKFDTVMVSPDSSVSVKTAGSWDAPFLTYINDYGGRPTLRFSCSGGACVAKGKA
;
A
#
# COMPACT_ATOMS: atom_id res chain seq x y z
N PRO A 1 2.95 3.08 -34.51
CA PRO A 1 2.20 3.27 -35.77
C PRO A 1 2.44 4.68 -36.34
N LYS A 2 3.02 4.79 -37.54
CA LYS A 2 3.15 6.08 -38.27
C LYS A 2 1.94 6.25 -39.21
N SER A 3 1.40 7.46 -39.30
CA SER A 3 0.23 7.78 -40.12
C SER A 3 0.67 8.28 -41.49
N ASN A 4 -0.06 7.87 -42.54
CA ASN A 4 0.13 8.37 -43.90
C ASN A 4 -0.84 9.52 -44.26
N LYS A 5 -1.63 10.03 -43.29
CA LYS A 5 -2.52 11.18 -43.49
C LYS A 5 -1.82 12.50 -43.11
N PRO A 6 -1.95 13.56 -43.91
CA PRO A 6 -1.46 14.89 -43.53
C PRO A 6 -2.24 15.42 -42.31
N ASN A 7 -1.55 16.19 -41.46
CA ASN A 7 -2.13 16.91 -40.32
C ASN A 7 -2.81 16.02 -39.27
N VAL A 8 -2.15 14.96 -38.81
CA VAL A 8 -2.65 14.15 -37.70
C VAL A 8 -1.81 14.28 -36.43
N LEU A 9 -2.47 14.29 -35.27
CA LEU A 9 -1.85 14.02 -33.98
C LEU A 9 -1.84 12.50 -33.75
N GLN A 10 -0.65 11.94 -33.53
CA GLN A 10 -0.50 10.52 -33.17
C GLN A 10 -0.21 10.39 -31.68
N ILE A 11 -1.05 9.63 -30.98
CA ILE A 11 -0.85 9.32 -29.57
C ILE A 11 -0.31 7.90 -29.48
N ALA A 12 0.81 7.74 -28.77
CA ALA A 12 1.37 6.45 -28.40
C ALA A 12 1.21 6.26 -26.89
N LEU A 13 0.56 5.18 -26.49
CA LEU A 13 0.37 4.84 -25.08
C LEU A 13 1.59 4.06 -24.59
N GLN A 14 2.19 4.51 -23.48
CA GLN A 14 3.23 3.77 -22.78
C GLN A 14 2.72 3.37 -21.39
N THR A 15 2.64 2.07 -21.13
CA THR A 15 2.30 1.53 -19.81
C THR A 15 3.57 1.14 -19.08
N ARG A 16 3.67 1.48 -17.79
CA ARG A 16 4.75 1.05 -16.91
C ARG A 16 4.16 0.35 -15.69
N ILE A 17 4.60 -0.87 -15.42
CA ILE A 17 4.14 -1.70 -14.30
C ILE A 17 5.33 -2.18 -13.47
N LYS A 18 5.09 -2.51 -12.20
CA LYS A 18 6.09 -3.09 -11.31
C LYS A 18 6.23 -4.59 -11.63
N LEU A 19 7.46 -5.06 -11.80
CA LEU A 19 7.79 -6.47 -11.92
C LEU A 19 8.53 -6.93 -10.66
N PHE A 20 7.93 -7.82 -9.88
CA PHE A 20 8.51 -8.32 -8.63
C PHE A 20 9.08 -9.71 -8.85
N TYR A 21 10.39 -9.86 -8.67
CA TYR A 21 11.03 -11.17 -8.61
C TYR A 21 10.79 -11.80 -7.24
N ARG A 22 10.26 -13.04 -7.21
CA ARG A 22 9.97 -13.79 -5.97
C ARG A 22 10.76 -15.11 -5.94
N PRO A 23 11.81 -15.21 -5.11
CA PRO A 23 12.54 -16.46 -4.91
C PRO A 23 11.64 -17.59 -4.43
N LYS A 24 11.97 -18.84 -4.82
CA LYS A 24 11.20 -20.05 -4.46
C LYS A 24 10.93 -20.19 -2.96
N ALA A 25 11.89 -19.79 -2.12
CA ALA A 25 11.79 -19.90 -0.66
C ALA A 25 10.68 -19.04 -0.02
N ILE A 26 10.19 -18.01 -0.73
CA ILE A 26 9.17 -17.09 -0.23
C ILE A 26 7.91 -17.09 -1.12
N VAL A 27 7.70 -18.16 -1.91
CA VAL A 27 6.44 -18.32 -2.65
C VAL A 27 5.33 -18.68 -1.66
N GLN A 28 4.21 -17.98 -1.75
CA GLN A 28 3.01 -18.22 -0.93
C GLN A 28 1.92 -18.89 -1.75
N ALA A 29 0.96 -19.49 -1.04
CA ALA A 29 -0.28 -19.96 -1.66
C ALA A 29 -1.06 -18.77 -2.26
N PRO A 30 -1.82 -18.99 -3.35
CA PRO A 30 -2.74 -17.98 -3.88
C PRO A 30 -3.67 -17.44 -2.80
N GLY A 31 -3.82 -16.11 -2.75
CA GLY A 31 -4.69 -15.44 -1.77
C GLY A 31 -4.09 -15.28 -0.36
N ALA A 32 -2.84 -15.69 -0.12
CA ALA A 32 -2.15 -15.38 1.13
C ALA A 32 -2.08 -13.86 1.36
N VAL A 33 -2.29 -13.45 2.60
CA VAL A 33 -2.21 -12.05 3.04
C VAL A 33 -1.01 -11.94 3.97
N TRP A 34 -0.05 -11.10 3.59
CA TRP A 34 1.12 -10.76 4.42
C TRP A 34 1.12 -9.29 4.83
N GLN A 35 0.25 -8.48 4.22
CA GLN A 35 0.14 -7.04 4.47
C GLN A 35 -0.48 -6.74 5.85
N ASP A 36 -1.13 -7.71 6.47
CA ASP A 36 -1.58 -7.66 7.86
C ASP A 36 -0.44 -7.70 8.87
N LYS A 37 0.77 -8.07 8.45
CA LYS A 37 1.98 -8.01 9.28
C LYS A 37 2.63 -6.62 9.33
N LEU A 38 2.09 -5.64 8.60
CA LEU A 38 2.54 -4.25 8.74
C LEU A 38 2.32 -3.78 10.18
N VAL A 39 3.24 -2.97 10.68
CA VAL A 39 3.11 -2.28 11.97
C VAL A 39 3.16 -0.79 11.73
N LEU A 40 2.18 -0.05 12.28
CA LEU A 40 2.16 1.41 12.19
C LEU A 40 2.61 1.99 13.52
N HIS A 41 3.65 2.81 13.49
CA HIS A 41 4.11 3.54 14.66
C HIS A 41 3.64 5.00 14.53
N PRO A 42 2.72 5.50 15.38
CA PRO A 42 2.33 6.90 15.35
C PRO A 42 3.54 7.81 15.57
N GLN A 43 3.61 8.87 14.78
CA GLN A 43 4.64 9.91 14.89
C GLN A 43 4.02 11.29 14.65
N VAL A 44 4.76 12.35 14.94
CA VAL A 44 4.27 13.72 14.73
C VAL A 44 3.91 13.93 13.25
N GLY A 45 2.63 14.17 12.98
CA GLY A 45 2.12 14.40 11.62
C GLY A 45 1.92 13.16 10.75
N GLY A 46 2.01 11.94 11.30
CA GLY A 46 1.63 10.72 10.59
C GLY A 46 2.08 9.41 11.21
N TYR A 47 2.57 8.48 10.39
CA TYR A 47 2.93 7.13 10.81
C TYR A 47 4.25 6.68 10.20
N ARG A 48 5.05 5.93 10.97
CA ARG A 48 6.18 5.15 10.44
C ARG A 48 5.64 3.75 10.19
N ILE A 49 5.54 3.38 8.92
CA ILE A 49 5.07 2.07 8.49
C ILE A 49 6.28 1.14 8.48
N GLU A 50 6.21 0.06 9.24
CA GLU A 50 7.22 -1.00 9.27
C GLU A 50 6.70 -2.21 8.51
N ASN A 51 7.54 -2.74 7.60
CA ASN A 51 7.29 -3.94 6.84
C ASN A 51 8.30 -5.03 7.24
N PRO A 52 7.93 -5.96 8.14
CA PRO A 52 8.79 -7.07 8.53
C PRO A 52 8.70 -8.27 7.58
N THR A 53 8.13 -8.08 6.37
CA THR A 53 7.91 -9.18 5.42
C THR A 53 8.95 -9.16 4.30
N PRO A 54 9.21 -10.31 3.64
CA PRO A 54 10.13 -10.37 2.52
C PRO A 54 9.50 -9.84 1.20
N TYR A 55 8.39 -9.10 1.25
CA TYR A 55 7.66 -8.61 0.08
C TYR A 55 7.62 -7.09 0.04
N TYR A 56 7.63 -6.52 -1.16
CA TYR A 56 7.27 -5.12 -1.35
C TYR A 56 5.77 -4.93 -1.10
N ILE A 57 5.40 -3.92 -0.31
CA ILE A 57 3.99 -3.60 -0.03
C ILE A 57 3.71 -2.18 -0.49
N THR A 58 2.76 -2.02 -1.41
CA THR A 58 2.30 -0.70 -1.86
C THR A 58 1.10 -0.27 -1.04
N VAL A 59 1.27 0.76 -0.21
CA VAL A 59 0.22 1.38 0.60
C VAL A 59 -0.32 2.58 -0.16
N ILE A 60 -1.64 2.62 -0.32
CA ILE A 60 -2.33 3.63 -1.14
C ILE A 60 -3.28 4.53 -0.33
N GLY A 61 -3.48 4.24 0.95
CA GLY A 61 -4.29 5.08 1.81
C GLY A 61 -4.19 4.70 3.28
N ILE A 62 -4.30 5.71 4.15
CA ILE A 62 -4.47 5.57 5.59
C ILE A 62 -5.52 6.58 6.05
N GLY A 63 -6.47 6.15 6.88
CA GLY A 63 -7.54 7.00 7.39
C GLY A 63 -8.07 6.56 8.76
N GLY A 64 -8.92 7.38 9.38
CA GLY A 64 -9.62 7.01 10.62
C GLY A 64 -10.86 6.14 10.38
N THR A 65 -11.31 6.05 9.13
CA THR A 65 -12.40 5.18 8.68
C THR A 65 -11.98 4.42 7.41
N ALA A 66 -12.67 3.33 7.08
CA ALA A 66 -12.44 2.60 5.83
C ALA A 66 -12.62 3.51 4.61
N GLU A 67 -13.67 4.34 4.58
CA GLU A 67 -13.91 5.27 3.47
C GLU A 67 -12.78 6.30 3.30
N GLN A 68 -12.23 6.81 4.41
CA GLN A 68 -11.08 7.72 4.35
C GLN A 68 -9.83 7.01 3.83
N ALA A 69 -9.59 5.75 4.20
CA ALA A 69 -8.46 4.98 3.68
C ALA A 69 -8.62 4.61 2.19
N GLU A 70 -9.85 4.45 1.70
CA GLU A 70 -10.13 4.06 0.31
C GLU A 70 -10.19 5.24 -0.66
N LYS A 71 -10.75 6.37 -0.22
CA LYS A 71 -11.03 7.53 -1.08
C LYS A 71 -10.27 8.79 -0.69
N GLY A 72 -9.65 8.81 0.49
CA GLY A 72 -8.91 9.97 0.99
C GLY A 72 -7.66 10.27 0.16
N LYS A 73 -7.21 11.53 0.23
CA LYS A 73 -5.93 11.93 -0.37
C LYS A 73 -4.79 11.31 0.43
N PHE A 74 -3.93 10.56 -0.25
CA PHE A 74 -2.75 9.95 0.34
C PHE A 74 -1.64 9.83 -0.70
N ASP A 75 -0.41 10.17 -0.30
CA ASP A 75 0.78 9.99 -1.13
C ASP A 75 1.18 8.52 -1.10
N THR A 76 0.88 7.80 -2.18
CA THR A 76 1.15 6.36 -2.29
C THR A 76 2.62 6.07 -2.04
N VAL A 77 2.88 5.10 -1.16
CA VAL A 77 4.23 4.67 -0.81
C VAL A 77 4.40 3.18 -1.05
N MET A 78 5.62 2.78 -1.41
CA MET A 78 5.99 1.37 -1.47
C MET A 78 7.03 1.10 -0.38
N VAL A 79 6.69 0.22 0.56
CA VAL A 79 7.59 -0.21 1.63
C VAL A 79 8.37 -1.42 1.14
N SER A 80 9.70 -1.34 1.19
CA SER A 80 10.57 -2.44 0.78
C SER A 80 10.55 -3.58 1.81
N PRO A 81 10.98 -4.80 1.44
CA PRO A 81 11.20 -5.88 2.39
C PRO A 81 12.07 -5.43 3.56
N ASP A 82 11.73 -5.88 4.77
CA ASP A 82 12.48 -5.65 6.02
C ASP A 82 12.87 -4.18 6.24
N SER A 83 11.98 -3.26 5.90
CA SER A 83 12.24 -1.82 5.94
C SER A 83 11.10 -1.03 6.55
N SER A 84 11.33 0.27 6.77
CA SER A 84 10.30 1.19 7.24
C SER A 84 10.29 2.49 6.45
N VAL A 85 9.12 3.12 6.36
CA VAL A 85 8.96 4.43 5.72
C VAL A 85 8.02 5.32 6.53
N SER A 86 8.36 6.60 6.61
CA SER A 86 7.53 7.61 7.26
C SER A 86 6.57 8.23 6.25
N VAL A 87 5.29 8.30 6.59
CA VAL A 87 4.25 8.94 5.79
C VAL A 87 3.54 10.01 6.60
N LYS A 88 3.14 11.08 5.92
CA LYS A 88 2.27 12.12 6.49
C LYS A 88 0.82 11.71 6.30
N THR A 89 -0.01 11.96 7.31
CA THR A 89 -1.46 11.70 7.25
C THR A 89 -2.21 12.91 7.78
N ALA A 90 -3.51 12.99 7.49
CA ALA A 90 -4.36 14.07 7.99
C ALA A 90 -4.50 14.09 9.52
N GLY A 91 -4.24 12.96 10.18
CA GLY A 91 -4.23 12.83 11.62
C GLY A 91 -3.67 11.49 12.08
N SER A 92 -3.66 11.30 13.40
CA SER A 92 -3.44 10.01 14.05
C SER A 92 -4.75 9.53 14.66
N TRP A 93 -4.97 8.23 14.70
CA TRP A 93 -6.23 7.60 15.10
C TRP A 93 -5.94 6.38 15.96
N ASP A 94 -6.80 6.10 16.93
CA ASP A 94 -6.65 4.91 17.81
C ASP A 94 -6.93 3.59 17.07
N ALA A 95 -7.72 3.66 15.99
CA ALA A 95 -8.07 2.54 15.14
C ALA A 95 -7.96 2.94 13.65
N PRO A 96 -6.73 3.08 13.13
CA PRO A 96 -6.54 3.47 11.73
C PRO A 96 -6.95 2.36 10.77
N PHE A 97 -7.33 2.75 9.57
CA PHE A 97 -7.55 1.86 8.44
C PHE A 97 -6.45 2.09 7.41
N LEU A 98 -5.96 1.03 6.78
CA LEU A 98 -4.90 1.08 5.77
C LEU A 98 -5.31 0.28 4.54
N THR A 99 -5.18 0.90 3.36
CA THR A 99 -5.49 0.29 2.08
C THR A 99 -4.20 0.02 1.31
N TYR A 100 -4.07 -1.19 0.76
CA TYR A 100 -2.88 -1.63 0.01
C TYR A 100 -3.25 -2.23 -1.35
N ILE A 101 -2.28 -2.36 -2.26
CA ILE A 101 -2.47 -3.09 -3.53
C ILE A 101 -1.94 -4.52 -3.38
N ASN A 102 -2.78 -5.52 -3.70
CA ASN A 102 -2.38 -6.93 -3.69
C ASN A 102 -1.81 -7.39 -5.06
N ASP A 103 -1.36 -8.65 -5.13
CA ASP A 103 -0.77 -9.25 -6.34
C ASP A 103 -1.72 -9.25 -7.56
N TYR A 104 -3.04 -9.14 -7.33
CA TYR A 104 -4.07 -9.11 -8.37
C TYR A 104 -4.48 -7.68 -8.77
N GLY A 105 -3.84 -6.65 -8.22
CA GLY A 105 -4.22 -5.25 -8.43
C GLY A 105 -5.45 -4.79 -7.62
N GLY A 106 -6.02 -5.67 -6.79
CA GLY A 106 -7.10 -5.34 -5.87
C GLY A 106 -6.64 -4.44 -4.72
N ARG A 107 -7.59 -3.77 -4.06
CA ARG A 107 -7.33 -2.75 -3.04
C ARG A 107 -7.97 -3.07 -1.69
N PRO A 108 -7.54 -4.11 -0.95
CA PRO A 108 -8.14 -4.45 0.33
C PRO A 108 -7.79 -3.41 1.40
N THR A 109 -8.72 -3.21 2.33
CA THR A 109 -8.57 -2.32 3.48
C THR A 109 -8.43 -3.15 4.76
N LEU A 110 -7.42 -2.85 5.57
CA LEU A 110 -7.15 -3.48 6.86
C LEU A 110 -7.50 -2.51 7.98
N ARG A 111 -8.09 -3.03 9.05
CA ARG A 111 -8.34 -2.28 10.29
C ARG A 111 -7.21 -2.54 11.28
N PHE A 112 -6.70 -1.49 11.89
CA PHE A 112 -5.66 -1.56 12.90
C PHE A 112 -6.20 -1.22 14.29
N SER A 113 -5.46 -1.61 15.31
CA SER A 113 -5.70 -1.24 16.70
C SER A 113 -4.39 -0.81 17.33
N CYS A 114 -4.37 0.38 17.92
CA CYS A 114 -3.18 0.94 18.54
C CYS A 114 -3.11 0.63 20.03
N SER A 115 -1.93 0.22 20.51
CA SER A 115 -1.61 0.06 21.93
C SER A 115 -0.12 0.31 22.14
N GLY A 116 0.24 1.07 23.18
CA GLY A 116 1.65 1.28 23.55
C GLY A 116 2.53 1.93 22.47
N GLY A 117 1.96 2.77 21.60
CA GLY A 117 2.72 3.45 20.54
C GLY A 117 2.95 2.61 19.27
N ALA A 118 2.31 1.44 19.15
CA ALA A 118 2.29 0.65 17.94
C ALA A 118 0.85 0.25 17.58
N CYS A 119 0.55 0.20 16.30
CA CYS A 119 -0.72 -0.25 15.77
C CYS A 119 -0.51 -1.49 14.91
N VAL A 120 -1.26 -2.55 15.22
CA VAL A 120 -1.21 -3.83 14.50
C VAL A 120 -2.56 -4.12 13.86
N ALA A 121 -2.57 -4.87 12.77
CA ALA A 121 -3.81 -5.26 12.10
C ALA A 121 -4.66 -6.12 13.04
N LYS A 122 -5.92 -5.73 13.22
CA LYS A 122 -6.95 -6.68 13.65
C LYS A 122 -7.30 -7.47 12.39
N GLY A 123 -7.13 -8.79 12.42
CA GLY A 123 -7.45 -9.67 11.29
C GLY A 123 -8.82 -9.33 10.68
N LYS A 124 -8.98 -9.58 9.37
CA LYS A 124 -10.06 -9.07 8.51
C LYS A 124 -11.35 -8.71 9.26
N ALA A 125 -11.74 -7.43 9.14
CA ALA A 125 -13.10 -6.97 9.41
C ALA A 125 -14.10 -7.66 8.48
#